data_AF-D5V0R7-F1
#
_entry.id   AF-D5V0R7-F1
#
_cell.length_a   1.000
_cell.length_b   1.000
_cell.length_c   1.000
_cell.angle_alpha   90.00
_cell.angle_beta   90.00
_cell.angle_gamma   90.00
#
_symmetry.space_group_name_H-M   'P 1'
#
loop_
_entity.id
_entity.type
_entity.pdbx_description
1 polymer ?
#
loop_
_entity_poly.entity_id
_entity_poly.type
_entity_poly.pdbx_seq_one_letter_code
_entity_poly.pdbx_strand_id
1 'polypeptide(L)'
;MVCKFQEISDFFHKYPQLLEGIEDQELKELLETFPHACKFVKSLDEDIVNCDDLELVSQKTLELFDNAYEHEYTKDDILKFAGVTCKIFDIVSAPKHHVPFILVMLAKL
;
A
#
# COMPACT_ATOMS: atom_id res chain seq x y z
N MET A 1 -3.80 3.15 -13.10
CA MET A 1 -3.23 3.59 -11.80
C MET A 1 -4.19 4.48 -11.01
N VAL A 2 -4.62 4.02 -9.83
CA VAL A 2 -5.49 4.75 -8.86
C VAL A 2 -4.61 5.69 -8.04
N CYS A 3 -4.81 7.00 -8.11
CA CYS A 3 -3.96 7.95 -7.38
C CYS A 3 -4.65 9.25 -6.96
N LYS A 4 -5.89 9.50 -7.40
CA LYS A 4 -6.68 10.59 -6.82
C LYS A 4 -7.23 10.14 -5.48
N PHE A 5 -7.25 11.04 -4.48
CA PHE A 5 -7.84 10.76 -3.16
C PHE A 5 -9.23 10.11 -3.29
N GLN A 6 -10.10 10.65 -4.16
CA GLN A 6 -11.42 10.09 -4.40
C GLN A 6 -11.36 8.63 -4.88
N GLU A 7 -10.48 8.30 -5.83
CA GLU A 7 -10.37 6.93 -6.35
C GLU A 7 -9.85 5.94 -5.29
N ILE A 8 -8.97 6.43 -4.40
CA ILE A 8 -8.43 5.64 -3.28
C ILE A 8 -9.48 5.46 -2.17
N SER A 9 -10.19 6.54 -1.83
CA SER A 9 -11.31 6.50 -0.89
C SER A 9 -12.41 5.58 -1.39
N ASP A 10 -12.84 5.72 -2.65
CA ASP A 10 -13.85 4.82 -3.26
C ASP A 10 -13.40 3.36 -3.22
N PHE A 11 -12.10 3.10 -3.40
CA PHE A 11 -11.53 1.75 -3.28
C PHE A 11 -11.68 1.21 -1.85
N PHE A 12 -11.29 1.96 -0.82
CA PHE A 12 -11.39 1.50 0.57
C PHE A 12 -12.83 1.45 1.07
N HIS A 13 -13.73 2.28 0.57
CA HIS A 13 -15.17 2.15 0.81
C HIS A 13 -15.75 0.87 0.19
N LYS A 14 -15.23 0.43 -0.97
CA LYS A 14 -15.62 -0.84 -1.59
C LYS A 14 -15.03 -2.06 -0.87
N TYR A 15 -13.84 -1.91 -0.30
CA TYR A 15 -13.10 -2.97 0.40
C TYR A 15 -12.76 -2.54 1.84
N PRO A 16 -13.76 -2.29 2.69
CA PRO A 16 -13.54 -1.72 4.02
C PRO A 16 -12.71 -2.63 4.94
N GLN A 17 -12.69 -3.93 4.67
CA GLN A 17 -11.93 -4.91 5.44
C GLN A 17 -10.41 -4.71 5.35
N LEU A 18 -9.92 -4.01 4.32
CA LEU A 18 -8.49 -3.78 4.12
C LEU A 18 -7.88 -2.84 5.16
N LEU A 19 -8.66 -1.85 5.62
CA LEU A 19 -8.26 -0.85 6.61
C LEU A 19 -9.29 -0.72 7.74
N GLU A 20 -10.03 -1.79 8.03
CA GLU A 20 -10.98 -1.86 9.15
C GLU A 20 -12.04 -0.74 9.16
N GLY A 21 -12.42 -0.24 7.98
CA GLY A 21 -13.38 0.85 7.84
C GLY A 21 -12.82 2.23 8.17
N ILE A 22 -11.52 2.45 7.96
CA ILE A 22 -10.83 3.75 8.08
C ILE A 22 -11.70 4.92 7.61
N GLU A 23 -11.75 5.99 8.40
CA GLU A 23 -12.49 7.19 8.00
C GLU A 23 -11.72 7.98 6.93
N ASP A 24 -12.43 8.76 6.11
CA ASP A 24 -11.81 9.57 5.04
C ASP A 24 -10.74 10.53 5.57
N GLN A 25 -10.92 11.05 6.79
CA GLN A 25 -9.94 11.92 7.43
C GLN A 25 -8.65 11.18 7.77
N GLU A 26 -8.75 9.99 8.35
CA GLU A 26 -7.59 9.14 8.67
C GLU A 26 -6.88 8.66 7.40
N LEU A 27 -7.65 8.29 6.36
CA LEU A 27 -7.10 7.92 5.06
C LEU A 27 -6.35 9.09 4.41
N LYS A 28 -6.87 10.31 4.59
CA LYS A 28 -6.22 11.53 4.10
C LYS A 28 -4.90 11.79 4.84
N GLU A 29 -4.88 11.66 6.17
CA GLU A 29 -3.67 11.79 6.97
C GLU A 29 -2.62 10.73 6.58
N LEU A 30 -3.03 9.49 6.31
CA LEU A 30 -2.15 8.44 5.81
C LEU A 30 -1.55 8.83 4.44
N LEU A 31 -2.36 9.35 3.53
CA LEU A 31 -1.87 9.82 2.22
C LEU A 31 -0.95 11.04 2.31
N GLU A 32 -1.19 11.95 3.25
CA GLU A 32 -0.36 13.14 3.48
C GLU A 32 0.96 12.80 4.16
N THR A 33 0.98 11.76 5.00
CA THR A 33 2.19 11.18 5.59
C THR A 33 3.07 10.53 4.52
N PHE A 34 2.43 9.88 3.54
CA PHE A 34 3.12 9.17 2.45
C PHE A 34 2.80 9.78 1.08
N PRO A 35 3.07 11.09 0.86
CA PRO A 35 2.66 11.83 -0.35
C PRO A 35 3.37 11.32 -1.62
N HIS A 36 4.36 10.48 -1.40
CA HIS A 36 5.26 9.88 -2.35
C HIS A 36 4.77 8.55 -2.90
N ALA A 37 3.89 7.81 -2.22
CA ALA A 37 3.38 6.52 -2.70
C ALA A 37 2.80 6.64 -4.12
N CYS A 38 2.07 7.73 -4.36
CA CYS A 38 1.46 8.06 -5.64
C CYS A 38 2.46 8.48 -6.75
N LYS A 39 3.59 9.11 -6.40
CA LYS A 39 4.63 9.52 -7.37
C LYS A 39 5.56 8.37 -7.73
N PHE A 40 5.86 7.49 -6.78
CA PHE A 40 6.74 6.34 -6.99
C PHE A 40 6.05 5.17 -7.69
N VAL A 41 4.75 4.99 -7.48
CA VAL A 41 3.99 3.99 -8.24
C VAL A 41 3.92 4.35 -9.73
N LYS A 42 3.96 5.65 -10.10
CA LYS A 42 4.03 6.10 -11.50
C LYS A 42 5.29 5.70 -12.26
N SER A 43 6.36 5.30 -11.56
CA SER A 43 7.57 4.76 -12.21
C SER A 43 7.56 3.25 -12.39
N LEU A 44 6.47 2.58 -11.99
CA LEU A 44 6.26 1.15 -12.21
C LEU A 44 5.47 0.98 -13.52
N ASP A 45 5.93 0.10 -14.40
CA ASP A 45 5.27 -0.23 -15.68
C ASP A 45 4.00 -1.09 -15.49
N GLU A 46 3.62 -1.41 -14.26
CA GLU A 46 2.51 -2.28 -13.91
C GLU A 46 1.43 -1.54 -13.11
N ASP A 47 0.16 -1.92 -13.32
CA ASP A 47 -1.00 -1.34 -12.63
C ASP A 47 -1.39 -2.11 -11.35
N ILE A 48 -0.85 -3.32 -11.17
CA ILE A 48 -1.18 -4.28 -10.11
C ILE A 48 0.10 -4.93 -9.61
N VAL A 49 0.21 -5.12 -8.30
CA VAL A 49 1.31 -5.85 -7.66
C VAL A 49 1.33 -7.31 -8.13
N ASN A 50 2.46 -7.73 -8.67
CA ASN A 50 2.76 -9.15 -8.90
C ASN A 50 3.08 -9.85 -7.57
N CYS A 51 2.18 -10.72 -7.10
CA CYS A 51 2.41 -11.46 -5.85
C CYS A 51 3.43 -12.61 -5.97
N ASP A 52 3.80 -12.99 -7.20
CA ASP A 52 4.85 -13.99 -7.43
C ASP A 52 6.25 -13.35 -7.36
N ASP A 53 6.34 -12.02 -7.47
CA ASP A 53 7.58 -11.24 -7.34
C ASP A 53 7.32 -9.94 -6.56
N LEU A 54 7.58 -10.00 -5.25
CA LEU A 54 7.38 -8.89 -4.32
C LEU A 54 8.63 -8.04 -4.10
N GLU A 55 9.75 -8.36 -4.76
CA GLU A 55 11.05 -7.73 -4.53
C GLU A 55 10.95 -6.20 -4.66
N LEU A 56 10.30 -5.76 -5.74
CA LEU A 56 10.17 -4.34 -6.09
C LEU A 56 9.21 -3.61 -5.16
N VAL A 57 8.04 -4.17 -4.85
CA VAL A 57 7.07 -3.52 -3.95
C VAL A 57 7.64 -3.41 -2.54
N SER A 58 8.32 -4.45 -2.05
CA SER A 58 8.92 -4.44 -0.73
C SER A 58 10.07 -3.46 -0.61
N GLN A 59 10.94 -3.39 -1.62
CA GLN A 59 11.98 -2.36 -1.68
C GLN A 59 11.36 -0.95 -1.65
N LYS A 60 10.32 -0.71 -2.45
CA LYS A 60 9.69 0.61 -2.55
C LYS A 60 8.96 1.01 -1.28
N THR A 61 8.31 0.07 -0.60
CA THR A 61 7.71 0.34 0.71
C THR A 61 8.78 0.68 1.75
N LEU A 62 9.91 -0.04 1.77
CA LEU A 62 11.00 0.27 2.68
C LEU A 62 11.55 1.68 2.43
N GLU A 63 11.80 2.05 1.16
CA GLU A 63 12.24 3.40 0.79
C GLU A 63 11.24 4.49 1.25
N LEU A 64 9.93 4.22 1.20
CA LEU A 64 8.92 5.15 1.72
C LEU A 64 8.97 5.29 3.24
N PHE A 65 9.17 4.18 3.95
CA PHE A 65 9.34 4.15 5.40
C PHE A 65 10.59 4.91 5.83
N ASP A 66 11.74 4.65 5.20
CA ASP A 66 13.03 5.30 5.50
C ASP A 66 12.93 6.84 5.36
N ASN A 67 12.10 7.32 4.42
CA ASN A 67 11.90 8.75 4.19
C ASN A 67 10.91 9.41 5.15
N ALA A 68 9.99 8.64 5.73
CA ALA A 68 8.90 9.16 6.56
C ALA A 68 9.19 9.03 8.07
N TYR A 69 9.91 7.98 8.50
CA TYR A 69 10.10 7.63 9.90
C TYR A 69 11.47 7.01 10.17
N GLU A 70 12.00 7.20 11.39
CA GLU A 70 13.05 6.32 11.91
C GLU A 70 12.43 4.97 12.30
N HIS A 71 12.97 3.88 11.75
CA HIS A 71 12.51 2.52 12.05
C HIS A 71 13.66 1.52 12.00
N GLU A 72 13.40 0.31 12.51
CA GLU A 72 14.34 -0.82 12.45
C GLU A 72 13.90 -1.91 11.44
N TYR A 73 12.79 -1.68 10.74
CA TYR A 73 12.29 -2.63 9.73
C TYR A 73 13.31 -2.88 8.63
N THR A 74 13.51 -4.16 8.30
CA THR A 74 14.38 -4.59 7.22
C THR A 74 13.57 -4.93 5.96
N LYS A 75 14.24 -5.03 4.81
CA LYS A 75 13.60 -5.48 3.56
C LYS A 75 12.91 -6.84 3.71
N ASP A 76 13.50 -7.77 4.46
CA ASP A 76 12.93 -9.09 4.69
C ASP A 76 11.63 -9.03 5.51
N ASP A 77 11.52 -8.08 6.43
CA ASP A 77 10.30 -7.84 7.19
C ASP A 77 9.21 -7.31 6.24
N ILE A 78 9.53 -6.28 5.45
CA ILE A 78 8.60 -5.73 4.47
C ILE A 78 8.16 -6.79 3.44
N LEU A 79 9.04 -7.71 3.06
CA LEU A 79 8.73 -8.83 2.15
C LEU A 79 7.73 -9.81 2.77
N LYS A 80 7.90 -10.15 4.06
CA LYS A 80 6.90 -10.97 4.79
C LYS A 80 5.55 -10.25 4.86
N PHE A 81 5.55 -8.96 5.16
CA PHE A 81 4.31 -8.16 5.18
C PHE A 81 3.64 -8.11 3.82
N ALA A 82 4.38 -7.87 2.75
CA ALA A 82 3.84 -7.87 1.39
C ALA A 82 3.19 -9.23 1.03
N GLY A 83 3.82 -10.35 1.43
CA GLY A 83 3.25 -11.69 1.23
C GLY A 83 1.95 -11.91 2.00
N VAL A 84 1.84 -11.40 3.23
CA VAL A 84 0.59 -11.43 4.01
C VAL A 84 -0.47 -10.54 3.35
N THR A 85 -0.10 -9.34 2.91
CA THR A 85 -1.01 -8.40 2.23
C THR A 85 -1.57 -8.99 0.95
N CYS A 86 -0.77 -9.70 0.15
CA CYS A 86 -1.26 -10.44 -1.02
C CYS A 86 -2.41 -11.39 -0.66
N LYS A 87 -2.25 -12.18 0.41
CA LYS A 87 -3.30 -13.09 0.89
C LYS A 87 -4.53 -12.36 1.37
N ILE A 88 -4.38 -11.23 2.06
CA ILE A 88 -5.51 -10.40 2.50
C ILE A 88 -6.31 -9.92 1.29
N PHE A 89 -5.65 -9.39 0.27
CA PHE A 89 -6.30 -8.93 -0.96
C PHE A 89 -6.99 -10.08 -1.71
N ASP A 90 -6.40 -11.27 -1.74
CA ASP A 90 -7.03 -12.47 -2.32
C ASP A 90 -8.30 -12.87 -1.56
N ILE A 91 -8.25 -12.88 -0.22
CA ILE A 91 -9.40 -13.22 0.64
C ILE A 91 -10.58 -12.29 0.37
N VAL A 92 -10.33 -10.98 0.24
CA VAL A 92 -11.39 -9.99 -0.01
C VAL A 92 -11.68 -9.76 -1.50
N SER A 93 -11.01 -10.50 -2.38
CA SER A 93 -11.12 -10.35 -3.84
C SER A 93 -10.93 -8.90 -4.33
N ALA A 94 -10.01 -8.18 -3.69
CA ALA A 94 -9.66 -6.82 -4.07
C ALA A 94 -8.56 -6.81 -5.14
N PRO A 95 -8.60 -5.89 -6.12
CA PRO A 95 -7.49 -5.72 -7.03
C PRO A 95 -6.29 -5.16 -6.28
N LYS A 96 -5.11 -5.74 -6.53
CA LYS A 96 -3.85 -5.40 -5.85
C LYS A 96 -3.19 -4.16 -6.44
N HIS A 97 -3.97 -3.10 -6.65
CA HIS A 97 -3.44 -1.84 -7.14
C HIS A 97 -2.33 -1.35 -6.22
N HIS A 98 -1.20 -0.97 -6.80
CA HIS A 98 0.00 -0.63 -6.02
C HIS A 98 -0.25 0.40 -4.91
N VAL A 99 -1.00 1.47 -5.17
CA VAL A 99 -1.26 2.51 -4.16
C VAL A 99 -2.08 1.96 -2.98
N PRO A 100 -3.30 1.39 -3.17
CA PRO A 100 -4.01 0.73 -2.07
C PRO A 100 -3.21 -0.37 -1.37
N PHE A 101 -2.45 -1.17 -2.11
CA PHE A 101 -1.64 -2.25 -1.54
C PHE A 101 -0.56 -1.73 -0.60
N ILE A 102 0.19 -0.71 -1.04
CA ILE A 102 1.21 -0.05 -0.23
C ILE A 102 0.57 0.60 0.99
N LEU A 103 -0.58 1.29 0.85
CA LEU A 103 -1.26 1.90 2.00
C LEU A 103 -1.69 0.89 3.05
N VAL A 104 -2.19 -0.28 2.63
CA VAL A 104 -2.51 -1.38 3.56
C VAL A 104 -1.26 -1.89 4.26
N MET A 105 -0.14 -2.03 3.55
CA MET A 105 1.12 -2.41 4.19
C MET A 105 1.59 -1.38 5.20
N LEU A 106 1.61 -0.09 4.81
CA LEU A 106 2.04 1.01 5.68
C LEU A 106 1.16 1.11 6.93
N ALA A 107 -0.15 0.91 6.82
CA ALA A 107 -1.08 0.97 7.95
C ALA A 107 -0.98 -0.24 8.90
N LYS A 108 -0.35 -1.34 8.49
CA LYS A 108 -0.20 -2.58 9.27
C LYS A 108 1.20 -2.76 9.87
N LEU A 109 2.12 -1.84 9.56
CA LEU A 109 3.50 -1.77 10.04
C LEU A 109 3.61 -0.74 11.18
#